data_AF-A0A7S1MYD2-F1
#
_entry.id   AF-A0A7S1MYD2-F1
#
_cell.length_a   1.000
_cell.length_b   1.000
_cell.length_c   1.000
_cell.angle_alpha   90.00
_cell.angle_beta   90.00
_cell.angle_gamma   90.00
#
_symmetry.space_group_name_H-M   'P 1'
#
loop_
_entity.id
_entity.type
_entity.pdbx_description
1 polymer ?
#
loop_
_entity_poly.entity_id
_entity_poly.type
_entity_poly.pdbx_seq_one_letter_code
_entity_poly.pdbx_strand_id
1 'polypeptide(L)'
;VDPTFARGWVNVGTGEGGSVESIEAYKKALKLDPTLAEAWINIGQVYYNNFRKDPSYMSKAQNAFSEALKVEPESASALFSYARVCVDLCVWHNYSTLWPSVTSRIESGIASRNLLTTSLSMVHLLVFPIDDSTIDSVYRAKADAIASLQFTADAVQPRRAT
;
A
#
# COMPACT_ATOMS: atom_id res chain seq x y z
N VAL A 1 12.64 -21.28 4.92
CA VAL A 1 11.20 -21.23 4.56
C VAL A 1 10.86 -22.53 3.86
N ASP A 2 9.68 -23.11 4.11
CA ASP A 2 9.19 -24.23 3.30
C ASP A 2 9.16 -23.81 1.81
N PRO A 3 9.93 -24.47 0.93
CA PRO A 3 10.05 -24.04 -0.47
C PRO A 3 8.73 -23.95 -1.23
N THR A 4 7.69 -24.65 -0.76
CA THR A 4 6.38 -24.73 -1.41
C THR A 4 5.34 -23.79 -0.80
N PHE A 5 5.64 -23.17 0.34
CA PHE A 5 4.71 -22.30 1.05
C PHE A 5 4.82 -20.85 0.55
N ALA A 6 3.93 -20.45 -0.36
CA ALA A 6 3.95 -19.14 -1.02
C ALA A 6 3.99 -17.95 -0.05
N ARG A 7 3.11 -17.93 0.95
CA ARG A 7 3.05 -16.87 1.96
C ARG A 7 4.27 -16.83 2.89
N GLY A 8 4.98 -17.96 3.03
CA GLY A 8 6.28 -17.98 3.71
C GLY A 8 7.32 -17.14 2.98
N TRP A 9 7.36 -17.22 1.65
CA TRP A 9 8.25 -16.40 0.83
C TRP A 9 7.89 -14.91 0.87
N VAL A 10 6.60 -14.56 1.01
CA VAL A 10 6.19 -13.17 1.27
C VAL A 10 6.82 -12.67 2.57
N ASN A 11 6.68 -13.42 3.66
CA ASN A 11 7.25 -13.05 4.96
C ASN A 11 8.78 -12.89 4.92
N VAL A 12 9.48 -13.74 4.16
CA VAL A 12 10.93 -13.61 3.95
C VAL A 12 11.26 -12.28 3.29
N GLY A 13 10.59 -11.95 2.18
CA GLY A 13 10.82 -10.68 1.49
C GLY A 13 10.49 -9.47 2.36
N THR A 14 9.44 -9.56 3.19
CA THR A 14 9.09 -8.50 4.14
C THR A 14 10.14 -8.34 5.24
N GLY A 15 10.69 -9.46 5.74
CA GLY A 15 11.77 -9.45 6.74
C GLY A 15 13.07 -8.81 6.25
N GLU A 16 13.33 -8.83 4.94
CA GLU A 16 14.47 -8.15 4.30
C GLU A 16 14.25 -6.64 4.13
N GLY A 17 13.12 -6.11 4.60
CA GLY A 17 12.87 -4.66 4.67
C GLY A 17 12.60 -4.00 3.32
N GLY A 18 12.16 -4.77 2.32
CA GLY A 18 11.84 -4.23 0.99
C GLY A 18 13.07 -3.75 0.21
N SER A 19 14.25 -4.32 0.48
CA SER A 19 15.44 -4.13 -0.34
C SER A 19 15.34 -4.85 -1.69
N VAL A 20 16.28 -4.62 -2.60
CA VAL A 20 16.27 -5.25 -3.94
C VAL A 20 16.40 -6.78 -3.85
N GLU A 21 17.09 -7.26 -2.80
CA GLU A 21 17.27 -8.68 -2.49
C GLU A 21 15.91 -9.40 -2.27
N SER A 22 14.93 -8.69 -1.71
CA SER A 22 13.58 -9.23 -1.45
C SER A 22 12.77 -9.57 -2.70
N ILE A 23 13.16 -9.04 -3.86
CA ILE A 23 12.48 -9.28 -5.14
C ILE A 23 12.42 -10.77 -5.46
N GLU A 24 13.49 -11.52 -5.19
CA GLU A 24 13.52 -12.96 -5.49
C GLU A 24 12.61 -13.76 -4.56
N ALA A 25 12.42 -13.32 -3.32
CA ALA A 25 11.46 -13.92 -2.39
C ALA A 25 10.02 -13.71 -2.90
N TYR A 26 9.66 -12.47 -3.28
CA TYR A 26 8.31 -12.20 -3.81
C TYR A 26 8.06 -12.89 -5.15
N LYS A 27 9.05 -12.98 -6.05
CA LYS A 27 8.91 -13.76 -7.29
C LYS A 27 8.66 -15.24 -7.01
N LYS A 28 9.33 -15.83 -6.00
CA LYS A 28 9.07 -17.22 -5.59
C LYS A 28 7.66 -17.37 -5.04
N ALA A 29 7.20 -16.43 -4.20
CA ALA A 29 5.82 -16.41 -3.72
C ALA A 29 4.82 -16.40 -4.88
N LEU A 30 5.02 -15.51 -5.86
CA LEU A 30 4.15 -15.36 -7.03
C LEU A 30 4.22 -16.53 -8.01
N LYS A 31 5.35 -17.24 -8.09
CA LYS A 31 5.47 -18.47 -8.87
C LYS A 31 4.67 -19.61 -8.26
N LEU A 32 4.59 -19.66 -6.92
CA LEU A 32 3.83 -20.66 -6.20
C LEU A 32 2.34 -20.32 -6.17
N ASP A 33 2.02 -19.04 -5.97
CA ASP A 33 0.66 -18.53 -5.97
C ASP A 33 0.60 -17.11 -6.57
N PRO A 34 0.17 -16.98 -7.85
CA PRO A 34 0.04 -15.69 -8.50
C PRO A 34 -1.15 -14.87 -8.01
N THR A 35 -2.00 -15.42 -7.14
CA THR A 35 -3.18 -14.75 -6.56
C THR A 35 -2.89 -14.09 -5.20
N LEU A 36 -1.61 -14.02 -4.80
CA LEU A 36 -1.20 -13.26 -3.63
C LEU A 36 -1.05 -11.78 -3.96
N ALA A 37 -2.13 -11.02 -3.77
CA ALA A 37 -2.12 -9.56 -3.92
C ALA A 37 -1.02 -8.89 -3.07
N GLU A 38 -0.81 -9.36 -1.84
CA GLU A 38 0.26 -8.87 -0.96
C GLU A 38 1.65 -8.99 -1.59
N ALA A 39 1.94 -10.10 -2.27
CA ALA A 39 3.24 -10.30 -2.93
C ALA A 39 3.43 -9.32 -4.11
N TRP A 40 2.37 -9.09 -4.89
CA TRP A 40 2.36 -8.10 -5.97
C TRP A 40 2.52 -6.67 -5.47
N ILE A 41 1.83 -6.30 -4.38
CA ILE A 41 1.96 -4.98 -3.75
C ILE A 41 3.39 -4.77 -3.25
N ASN A 42 3.92 -5.74 -2.52
CA ASN A 42 5.24 -5.64 -1.90
C ASN A 42 6.35 -5.58 -2.95
N ILE A 43 6.32 -6.43 -3.99
CA ILE A 43 7.32 -6.35 -5.06
C ILE A 43 7.21 -5.03 -5.85
N GLY A 44 5.99 -4.52 -6.06
CA GLY A 44 5.75 -3.22 -6.68
C GLY A 44 6.36 -2.08 -5.88
N GLN A 45 6.24 -2.12 -4.55
CA GLN A 45 6.85 -1.13 -3.66
C GLN A 45 8.39 -1.17 -3.71
N VAL A 46 8.99 -2.36 -3.78
CA VAL A 46 10.45 -2.50 -3.91
C VAL A 46 10.93 -1.90 -5.22
N TYR A 47 10.25 -2.18 -6.33
CA TYR A 47 10.55 -1.59 -7.63
C TYR A 47 10.40 -0.07 -7.59
N TYR A 48 9.29 0.43 -7.06
CA TYR A 48 9.02 1.86 -6.93
C TYR A 48 10.09 2.56 -6.09
N ASN A 49 10.53 1.98 -4.98
CA ASN A 49 11.54 2.61 -4.12
C ASN A 49 12.95 2.62 -4.75
N ASN A 50 13.22 1.73 -5.70
CA ASN A 50 14.54 1.57 -6.31
C ASN A 50 14.61 2.06 -7.77
N PHE A 51 13.56 2.71 -8.30
CA PHE A 51 13.53 3.17 -9.70
C PHE A 51 14.64 4.16 -10.08
N ARG A 52 15.17 4.92 -9.11
CA ARG A 52 16.30 5.82 -9.34
C ARG A 52 17.60 5.07 -9.67
N LYS A 53 17.72 3.81 -9.23
CA LYS A 53 18.87 2.95 -9.53
C LYS A 53 18.73 2.29 -10.90
N ASP A 54 17.51 1.91 -11.26
CA ASP A 54 17.17 1.31 -12.55
C ASP A 54 15.80 1.84 -13.01
N PRO A 55 15.76 2.74 -14.02
CA PRO A 55 14.51 3.28 -14.54
C PRO A 55 13.52 2.23 -15.05
N SER A 56 13.99 1.02 -15.42
CA SER A 56 13.09 -0.08 -15.82
C SER A 56 12.18 -0.55 -14.68
N TYR A 57 12.55 -0.27 -13.44
CA TYR A 57 11.75 -0.66 -12.28
C TYR A 57 10.44 0.11 -12.21
N MET A 58 10.36 1.31 -12.78
CA MET A 58 9.13 2.08 -12.74
C MET A 58 7.99 1.37 -13.52
N SER A 59 8.29 0.83 -14.70
CA SER A 59 7.35 -0.01 -15.46
C SER A 59 7.04 -1.33 -14.75
N LYS A 60 8.01 -1.93 -14.05
CA LYS A 60 7.78 -3.15 -13.25
C LYS A 60 6.87 -2.87 -12.05
N ALA A 61 7.01 -1.73 -11.39
CA ALA A 61 6.12 -1.29 -10.32
C ALA A 61 4.70 -1.08 -10.83
N GLN A 62 4.55 -0.41 -11.99
CA GLN A 62 3.26 -0.24 -12.65
C GLN A 62 2.56 -1.57 -12.91
N ASN A 63 3.28 -2.53 -13.50
CA ASN A 63 2.73 -3.86 -13.78
C ASN A 63 2.37 -4.60 -12.48
N ALA A 64 3.22 -4.57 -11.47
CA ALA A 64 2.96 -5.24 -10.20
C ALA A 64 1.71 -4.71 -9.50
N PHE A 65 1.51 -3.39 -9.43
CA PHE A 65 0.29 -2.83 -8.84
C PHE A 65 -0.95 -3.07 -9.70
N SER A 66 -0.81 -3.11 -11.03
CA SER A 66 -1.89 -3.51 -11.93
C SER A 66 -2.32 -4.96 -11.70
N GLU A 67 -1.37 -5.90 -11.58
CA GLU A 67 -1.68 -7.30 -11.25
C GLU A 67 -2.29 -7.45 -9.85
N ALA A 68 -1.77 -6.72 -8.85
CA ALA A 68 -2.36 -6.70 -7.52
C ALA A 68 -3.85 -6.30 -7.56
N LEU A 69 -4.20 -5.29 -8.35
CA LEU A 69 -5.58 -4.81 -8.47
C LEU A 69 -6.48 -5.75 -9.30
N LYS A 70 -5.92 -6.53 -10.23
CA LYS A 70 -6.67 -7.61 -10.90
C LYS A 70 -7.03 -8.73 -9.94
N VAL A 71 -6.10 -9.09 -9.08
CA VAL A 71 -6.25 -10.16 -8.07
C VAL A 71 -7.17 -9.71 -6.95
N GLU A 72 -6.98 -8.51 -6.44
CA GLU A 72 -7.77 -7.92 -5.35
C GLU A 72 -8.23 -6.50 -5.75
N PRO A 73 -9.36 -6.39 -6.48
CA PRO A 73 -9.89 -5.11 -6.96
C PRO A 73 -10.20 -4.11 -5.85
N GLU A 74 -10.51 -4.60 -4.65
CA GLU A 74 -10.81 -3.77 -3.49
C GLU A 74 -9.56 -3.32 -2.71
N SER A 75 -8.36 -3.72 -3.12
CA SER A 75 -7.13 -3.36 -2.42
C SER A 75 -6.82 -1.87 -2.52
N ALA A 76 -6.99 -1.15 -1.41
CA ALA A 76 -6.64 0.28 -1.33
C ALA A 76 -5.15 0.49 -1.63
N SER A 77 -4.29 -0.34 -1.04
CA SER A 77 -2.84 -0.25 -1.19
C SER A 77 -2.41 -0.40 -2.64
N ALA A 78 -3.00 -1.34 -3.39
CA ALA A 78 -2.73 -1.49 -4.82
C ALA A 78 -3.25 -0.30 -5.62
N LEU A 79 -4.51 0.12 -5.38
CA LEU A 79 -5.15 1.23 -6.10
C LEU A 79 -4.36 2.54 -5.98
N PHE A 80 -4.05 2.96 -4.76
CA PHE A 80 -3.33 4.22 -4.52
C PHE A 80 -1.88 4.17 -4.99
N SER A 81 -1.21 3.02 -4.81
CA SER A 81 0.16 2.86 -5.31
C SER A 81 0.21 2.87 -6.83
N TYR A 82 -0.77 2.26 -7.51
CA TYR A 82 -0.87 2.31 -8.95
C TYR A 82 -1.16 3.74 -9.44
N ALA A 83 -2.13 4.43 -8.83
CA ALA A 83 -2.44 5.82 -9.16
C ALA A 83 -1.21 6.72 -9.03
N ARG A 84 -0.43 6.55 -7.95
CA ARG A 84 0.83 7.26 -7.72
C ARG A 84 1.86 6.99 -8.83
N VAL A 85 2.08 5.72 -9.20
CA VAL A 85 2.99 5.37 -10.30
C VAL A 85 2.55 6.01 -11.61
N CYS A 86 1.25 6.05 -11.89
CA CYS A 86 0.73 6.71 -13.09
C CYS A 86 1.01 8.22 -13.10
N VAL A 87 0.89 8.90 -11.94
CA VAL A 87 1.25 10.32 -11.81
C VAL A 87 2.75 10.52 -12.07
N ASP A 88 3.61 9.73 -11.41
CA ASP A 88 5.06 9.88 -11.53
C ASP A 88 5.60 9.53 -12.94
N LEU A 89 4.93 8.62 -13.65
CA LEU A 89 5.24 8.28 -15.05
C LEU A 89 4.51 9.16 -16.07
N CYS A 90 3.66 10.09 -15.64
CA CYS A 90 2.79 10.87 -16.51
C CYS A 90 1.89 10.01 -17.43
N VAL A 91 1.45 8.84 -16.96
CA VAL A 91 0.53 7.93 -17.69
C VAL A 91 -0.91 8.34 -17.39
N TRP A 92 -1.34 9.45 -17.99
CA TRP A 92 -2.62 10.09 -17.68
C TRP A 92 -3.84 9.26 -18.08
N HIS A 93 -3.73 8.42 -19.11
CA HIS A 93 -4.82 7.54 -19.52
C HIS A 93 -5.20 6.55 -18.40
N ASN A 94 -4.22 5.82 -17.86
CA ASN A 94 -4.45 4.86 -16.77
C ASN A 94 -4.89 5.58 -15.49
N TYR A 95 -4.27 6.73 -15.19
CA TYR A 95 -4.69 7.56 -14.06
C TYR A 95 -6.17 7.94 -14.13
N SER A 96 -6.62 8.42 -15.30
CA SER A 96 -8.02 8.83 -15.52
C SER A 96 -9.00 7.67 -15.32
N THR A 97 -8.60 6.45 -15.71
CA THR A 97 -9.40 5.24 -15.49
C THR A 97 -9.48 4.84 -14.02
N LEU A 98 -8.40 5.03 -13.25
CA LEU A 98 -8.35 4.70 -11.82
C LEU A 98 -9.04 5.75 -10.93
N TRP A 99 -9.12 6.99 -11.41
CA TRP A 99 -9.55 8.14 -10.62
C TRP A 99 -10.94 8.00 -9.97
N PRO A 100 -11.99 7.51 -10.65
CA PRO A 100 -13.29 7.30 -10.01
C PRO A 100 -13.25 6.36 -8.81
N SER A 101 -12.43 5.31 -8.88
CA SER A 101 -12.24 4.37 -7.76
C SER A 101 -11.46 5.03 -6.61
N VAL A 102 -10.47 5.87 -6.95
CA VAL A 102 -9.69 6.63 -5.96
C VAL A 102 -10.59 7.59 -5.17
N THR A 103 -11.40 8.40 -5.85
CA THR A 103 -12.29 9.37 -5.18
C THR A 103 -13.36 8.67 -4.35
N SER A 104 -14.01 7.64 -4.91
CA SER A 104 -14.99 6.82 -4.18
C SER A 104 -14.42 6.24 -2.89
N ARG A 105 -13.17 5.74 -2.92
CA ARG A 105 -12.50 5.20 -1.74
C ARG A 105 -12.18 6.27 -0.70
N ILE A 106 -11.80 7.47 -1.13
CA ILE A 106 -11.56 8.61 -0.24
C ILE A 106 -12.85 9.03 0.45
N GLU A 107 -13.92 9.24 -0.32
CA GLU A 107 -15.24 9.63 0.21
C GLU A 107 -15.78 8.60 1.20
N SER A 108 -15.71 7.31 0.85
CA SER A 108 -16.12 6.20 1.72
C SER A 108 -15.31 6.16 3.02
N GLY A 109 -14.00 6.36 2.95
CA GLY A 109 -13.15 6.35 4.15
C GLY A 109 -13.35 7.57 5.05
N ILE A 110 -13.68 8.74 4.49
CA ILE A 110 -14.11 9.91 5.25
C ILE A 110 -15.43 9.61 5.97
N ALA A 111 -16.44 9.11 5.23
CA ALA A 111 -17.76 8.81 5.77
C ALA A 111 -17.73 7.75 6.89
N SER A 112 -16.92 6.71 6.70
CA SER A 112 -16.75 5.62 7.68
C SER A 112 -15.78 5.94 8.82
N ARG A 113 -15.09 7.10 8.77
CA ARG A 113 -13.96 7.44 9.65
C ARG A 113 -12.83 6.39 9.65
N ASN A 114 -12.78 5.55 8.62
CA ASN A 114 -11.89 4.40 8.54
C ASN A 114 -10.83 4.53 7.43
N LEU A 115 -10.63 5.74 6.88
CA LEU A 115 -9.55 6.02 5.93
C LEU A 115 -8.15 5.67 6.49
N LEU A 116 -8.06 5.43 7.79
CA LEU A 116 -6.87 5.53 8.64
C LEU A 116 -6.29 4.20 9.09
N THR A 117 -6.99 3.09 8.85
CA THR A 117 -6.42 1.74 9.01
C THR A 117 -5.87 1.20 7.69
N THR A 118 -6.24 1.80 6.56
CA THR A 118 -5.68 1.52 5.24
C THR A 118 -4.28 2.14 5.10
N SER A 119 -3.37 1.46 4.41
CA SER A 119 -1.96 1.83 4.16
C SER A 119 -1.74 3.13 3.37
N LEU A 120 -2.72 4.03 3.33
CA LEU A 120 -2.66 5.31 2.66
C LEU A 120 -2.02 6.36 3.56
N SER A 121 -0.73 6.63 3.33
CA SER A 121 -0.06 7.78 3.96
C SER A 121 -0.69 9.09 3.46
N MET A 122 -0.89 10.03 4.38
CA MET A 122 -1.43 11.38 4.07
C MET A 122 -0.59 12.13 3.05
N VAL A 123 0.72 11.87 3.01
CA VAL A 123 1.63 12.47 2.02
C VAL A 123 1.27 12.02 0.60
N HIS A 124 0.70 10.83 0.43
CA HIS A 124 0.23 10.36 -0.88
C HIS A 124 -1.06 11.04 -1.34
N LEU A 125 -1.81 11.70 -0.45
CA LEU A 125 -2.99 12.47 -0.86
C LEU A 125 -2.61 13.80 -1.53
N LEU A 126 -1.44 14.35 -1.19
CA LEU A 126 -0.97 15.64 -1.73
C LEU A 126 -0.62 15.59 -3.22
N VAL A 127 -0.39 14.40 -3.79
CA VAL A 127 -0.10 14.24 -5.22
C VAL A 127 -1.36 14.15 -6.07
N PHE A 128 -2.54 14.10 -5.44
CA PHE A 128 -3.82 14.03 -6.13
C PHE A 128 -4.51 15.41 -6.13
N PRO A 129 -5.29 15.74 -7.18
CA PRO A 129 -6.06 16.97 -7.27
C PRO A 129 -7.31 16.87 -6.38
N ILE A 130 -7.10 16.78 -5.08
CA ILE A 130 -8.14 16.77 -4.05
C ILE A 130 -8.27 18.19 -3.51
N ASP A 131 -9.50 18.67 -3.34
CA ASP A 131 -9.75 20.00 -2.80
C ASP A 131 -9.38 20.10 -1.31
N ASP A 132 -9.03 21.31 -0.88
CA ASP A 132 -8.59 21.58 0.49
C ASP A 132 -9.62 21.18 1.55
N SER A 133 -10.92 21.26 1.24
CA SER A 133 -11.99 20.92 2.20
C SER A 133 -12.08 19.41 2.45
N THR A 134 -11.89 18.62 1.39
CA THR A 134 -11.78 17.17 1.48
C THR A 134 -10.50 16.78 2.23
N ILE A 135 -9.37 17.42 1.93
CA ILE A 135 -8.10 17.19 2.64
C ILE A 135 -8.25 17.52 4.14
N ASP A 136 -8.84 18.66 4.51
CA ASP A 136 -9.11 19.02 5.91
C ASP A 136 -10.00 17.98 6.60
N SER A 137 -11.05 17.52 5.92
CA SER A 137 -11.94 16.46 6.43
C SER A 137 -11.18 15.16 6.72
N VAL A 138 -10.24 14.79 5.85
CA VAL A 138 -9.36 13.64 6.06
C VAL A 138 -8.47 13.84 7.29
N TYR A 139 -7.82 15.01 7.43
CA TYR A 139 -6.96 15.31 8.57
C TYR A 139 -7.72 15.29 9.90
N ARG A 140 -8.92 15.88 9.95
CA ARG A 140 -9.77 15.87 11.15
C ARG A 140 -10.20 14.45 11.52
N ALA A 141 -10.65 13.67 10.54
CA ALA A 141 -10.99 12.27 10.78
C ALA A 141 -9.80 11.51 11.37
N LYS A 142 -8.57 11.78 10.89
CA LYS A 142 -7.34 11.19 11.45
C LYS A 142 -7.10 11.55 12.90
N ALA A 143 -7.16 12.84 13.20
CA ALA A 143 -6.94 13.33 14.55
C ALA A 143 -7.94 12.70 15.53
N ASP A 144 -9.22 12.63 15.16
CA ASP A 144 -10.28 12.03 15.96
C ASP A 144 -10.03 10.53 16.23
N ALA A 145 -9.68 9.75 15.20
CA ALA A 145 -9.41 8.33 15.36
C ALA A 145 -8.22 8.08 16.30
N ILE A 146 -7.12 8.83 16.13
CA ILE A 146 -5.95 8.76 17.01
C ILE A 146 -6.32 9.14 18.45
N ALA A 147 -7.12 10.19 18.63
CA ALA A 147 -7.58 10.61 19.96
C ALA A 147 -8.50 9.57 20.63
N SER A 148 -9.29 8.83 19.84
CA SER A 148 -10.16 7.75 20.34
C SER A 148 -9.42 6.45 20.68
N LEU A 149 -8.20 6.26 20.17
CA LEU A 149 -7.29 5.23 20.63
C LEU A 149 -6.83 5.61 22.04
N GLN A 150 -7.65 5.30 23.04
CA GLN A 150 -7.27 5.43 24.44
C GLN A 150 -6.02 4.57 24.68
N PHE A 151 -4.87 5.21 24.84
CA PHE A 151 -3.75 4.57 25.53
C PHE A 151 -4.16 4.45 27.00
N THR A 152 -4.85 3.37 27.35
CA THR A 152 -5.08 3.03 28.74
C THR A 152 -3.70 2.67 29.33
N ALA A 153 -3.16 3.59 30.14
CA ALA A 153 -1.93 3.37 30.89
C ALA A 153 -2.02 2.10 31.78
N ASP A 154 -3.24 1.64 32.06
CA ASP A 154 -3.53 0.46 32.89
C ASP A 154 -3.28 -0.89 32.19
N ALA A 155 -3.12 -0.94 30.86
CA ALA A 155 -2.92 -2.18 30.12
C ALA A 155 -1.46 -2.68 30.09
N VAL A 156 -0.50 -1.86 30.50
CA VAL A 156 0.92 -2.26 30.61
C VAL A 156 1.19 -2.64 32.06
N GLN A 157 0.80 -3.85 32.45
CA GLN A 157 1.36 -4.42 33.67
C GLN A 157 2.86 -4.65 33.45
N PRO A 158 3.74 -4.16 34.34
CA PRO A 158 5.15 -4.49 34.25
C PRO A 158 5.28 -6.00 34.29
N ARG A 159 5.94 -6.61 33.28
CA ARG A 159 6.31 -8.01 33.35
C ARG A 159 7.07 -8.21 34.65
N ARG A 160 6.47 -8.91 35.62
CA ARG A 160 7.19 -9.34 36.81
C ARG A 160 8.37 -10.17 36.34
N ALA A 161 9.57 -9.73 36.69
CA ALA A 161 10.75 -10.53 36.55
C ALA A 161 10.62 -11.74 37.49
N THR A 162 10.55 -12.94 36.91
CA THR A 162 10.83 -14.21 37.57
C THR A 162 11.65 -15.04 36.61
#